data_AF-A0A1I4G1T3-F1
#
_entry.id   AF-A0A1I4G1T3-F1
#
_cell.length_a   1.000
_cell.length_b   1.000
_cell.length_c   1.000
_cell.angle_alpha   90.00
_cell.angle_beta   90.00
_cell.angle_gamma   90.00
#
_symmetry.space_group_name_H-M   'P 1'
#
loop_
_entity.id
_entity.type
_entity.pdbx_description
1 polymer ?
#
loop_
_entity_poly.entity_id
_entity_poly.type
_entity_poly.pdbx_seq_one_letter_code
_entity_poly.pdbx_strand_id
1 'polypeptide(L)' 'MSQYGRFLVTMLVLDALGYALVVVLVPSNSIAQLAALVPVLLVAPLVARRLVYGEWVSRPDVSDEEENDSEESH' A
#
# COMPACT_ATOMS: atom_id res chain seq x y z
N MET A 1 4.39 5.73 15.91
CA MET A 1 5.18 4.66 15.26
C MET A 1 5.81 5.27 14.00
N SER A 2 7.12 5.14 13.78
CA SER A 2 7.79 5.79 12.63
C SER A 2 7.25 5.25 11.29
N GLN A 3 7.29 6.06 10.23
CA GLN A 3 6.86 5.63 8.89
C GLN A 3 7.62 4.38 8.43
N TYR A 4 8.90 4.26 8.79
CA TYR A 4 9.70 3.07 8.54
C TYR A 4 9.18 1.83 9.26
N GLY A 5 8.78 1.96 10.54
CA GLY A 5 8.17 0.85 11.28
C GLY A 5 6.83 0.42 10.67
N ARG A 6 6.00 1.36 10.22
CA ARG A 6 4.76 1.05 9.48
C ARG A 6 5.05 0.34 8.16
N PHE A 7 6.06 0.77 7.42
CA PHE A 7 6.50 0.11 6.18
C PHE A 7 6.88 -1.34 6.41
N LEU A 8 7.72 -1.63 7.41
CA LEU A 8 8.13 -3.00 7.74
C LEU A 8 6.94 -3.89 8.14
N VAL A 9 6.03 -3.38 8.96
CA VAL A 9 4.84 -4.14 9.38
C VAL A 9 3.93 -4.41 8.18
N THR A 10 3.66 -3.40 7.34
CA THR A 10 2.82 -3.58 6.14
C THR A 10 3.43 -4.58 5.17
N MET A 11 4.75 -4.53 4.95
CA MET A 11 5.46 -5.50 4.13
C MET A 11 5.32 -6.93 4.70
N LEU A 12 5.57 -7.11 6.00
CA LEU A 12 5.47 -8.42 6.64
C LEU A 12 4.07 -9.01 6.58
N VAL A 13 3.04 -8.16 6.75
CA VAL A 13 1.64 -8.57 6.63
C VAL A 13 1.32 -9.02 5.20
N LEU A 14 1.80 -8.30 4.19
CA LEU A 14 1.61 -8.66 2.78
C LEU A 14 2.33 -9.98 2.43
N ASP A 15 3.54 -10.19 2.94
CA ASP A 15 4.28 -11.44 2.76
C ASP A 15 3.53 -12.62 3.40
N ALA A 16 3.05 -12.47 4.64
CA ALA A 16 2.28 -13.50 5.31
C ALA A 16 0.97 -13.85 4.58
N LEU A 17 0.26 -12.82 4.09
CA LEU A 17 -0.94 -12.97 3.27
C LEU A 17 -0.64 -13.71 1.96
N GLY A 18 0.39 -13.28 1.24
CA GLY A 18 0.78 -13.91 -0.01
C GLY A 18 1.24 -15.35 0.17
N TYR A 19 1.97 -15.64 1.25
CA TYR A 19 2.35 -17.01 1.63
C TYR A 19 1.12 -17.87 1.92
N ALA A 20 0.17 -17.39 2.73
CA ALA A 20 -1.07 -18.11 3.01
C ALA A 20 -1.85 -18.42 1.73
N LEU A 21 -1.91 -17.45 0.80
CA LEU A 21 -2.58 -17.61 -0.49
C LEU A 21 -1.91 -18.69 -1.35
N VAL A 22 -0.58 -18.68 -1.42
CA VAL A 22 0.20 -19.68 -2.16
C VAL A 22 0.01 -21.08 -1.58
N VAL A 23 0.04 -21.23 -0.25
CA VAL A 23 -0.14 -22.52 0.42
C VAL A 23 -1.53 -23.12 0.14
N VAL A 24 -2.57 -22.29 0.03
CA VAL A 24 -3.94 -22.74 -0.23
C VAL A 24 -4.17 -23.08 -1.70
N LEU A 25 -3.56 -22.32 -2.62
CA LEU A 25 -3.88 -22.40 -4.06
C LEU A 25 -2.89 -23.24 -4.88
N VAL A 26 -1.66 -23.38 -4.41
CA VAL A 26 -0.59 -24.02 -5.19
C VAL A 26 -0.39 -25.46 -4.71
N PRO A 27 -0.27 -26.43 -5.63
CA PRO A 27 0.04 -27.81 -5.29
C PRO A 27 1.27 -27.89 -4.39
N SER A 28 1.31 -28.86 -3.47
CA SER A 28 2.39 -29.06 -2.49
C SER A 28 3.74 -29.50 -3.07
N ASN A 29 3.95 -29.27 -4.37
CA ASN A 29 5.22 -29.44 -5.04
C ASN A 29 6.13 -28.24 -4.72
N SER A 30 7.31 -28.52 -4.15
CA SER A 30 8.29 -27.52 -3.72
C SER A 30 8.68 -26.54 -4.84
N ILE A 31 8.76 -27.00 -6.10
CA ILE A 31 9.12 -26.13 -7.23
C ILE A 31 7.99 -25.15 -7.56
N ALA A 32 6.73 -25.62 -7.51
CA ALA A 32 5.56 -24.79 -7.78
C ALA A 32 5.36 -23.73 -6.68
N GLN A 33 5.54 -24.11 -5.41
CA GLN A 33 5.48 -23.18 -4.29
C GLN A 33 6.58 -22.13 -4.37
N LEU A 34 7.82 -22.52 -4.70
CA LEU A 34 8.92 -21.57 -4.88
C LEU A 34 8.63 -20.58 -6.02
N ALA A 35 8.19 -21.09 -7.18
CA ALA A 35 7.87 -20.25 -8.34
C ALA A 35 6.72 -19.27 -8.05
N ALA A 36 5.75 -19.67 -7.22
CA ALA A 36 4.63 -18.81 -6.82
C ALA A 36 4.99 -17.79 -5.73
N LEU A 37 5.95 -18.09 -4.85
CA LEU A 37 6.39 -17.17 -3.80
C LEU A 37 7.30 -16.05 -4.31
N VAL A 38 8.12 -16.31 -5.32
CA VAL A 38 9.01 -15.29 -5.92
C VAL A 38 8.27 -14.01 -6.32
N PRO A 39 7.18 -14.04 -7.11
CA PRO A 39 6.45 -12.83 -7.48
C PRO A 39 5.79 -12.16 -6.27
N VAL A 40 5.31 -12.92 -5.28
CA VAL A 40 4.74 -12.37 -4.04
C VAL A 40 5.77 -11.53 -3.29
N LEU A 41 6.97 -12.07 -3.07
CA LEU A 41 8.07 -11.40 -2.37
C LEU A 41 8.58 -10.17 -3.11
N LEU A 42 8.44 -10.12 -4.44
CA LEU A 42 8.82 -8.95 -5.25
C LEU A 42 7.73 -7.86 -5.26
N VAL A 43 6.46 -8.25 -5.18
CA VAL A 43 5.32 -7.32 -5.22
C VAL A 43 5.03 -6.72 -3.85
N ALA A 44 5.20 -7.46 -2.76
CA ALA A 44 4.93 -6.98 -1.40
C ALA A 44 5.69 -5.70 -1.02
N PRO A 45 7.01 -5.53 -1.32
CA PRO A 45 7.73 -4.28 -1.05
C PRO A 45 7.21 -3.09 -1.86
N LEU A 46 6.85 -3.32 -3.12
CA LEU A 46 6.30 -2.30 -4.02
C LEU A 46 4.93 -1.82 -3.52
N VAL A 47 4.06 -2.75 -3.14
CA VAL A 47 2.73 -2.46 -2.60
C VAL A 47 2.82 -1.81 -1.22
N ALA A 48 3.68 -2.32 -0.33
CA ALA A 48 3.92 -1.70 0.97
C ALA A 48 4.44 -0.26 0.82
N ARG A 49 5.34 -0.02 -0.14
CA ARG A 49 5.85 1.33 -0.42
C ARG A 49 4.73 2.24 -0.90
N ARG A 50 3.88 1.76 -1.81
CA ARG A 50 2.69 2.48 -2.30
C ARG A 50 1.67 2.76 -1.18
N LEU A 51 1.44 1.83 -0.26
CA LEU A 51 0.45 2.01 0.82
C LEU A 51 0.93 2.92 1.94
N VAL A 52 2.23 2.90 2.25
CA VAL A 52 2.81 3.66 3.37
C VAL A 52 3.32 5.03 2.94
N TYR A 53 3.89 5.13 1.75
CA TYR A 53 4.48 6.37 1.22
C TYR A 53 3.76 6.94 0.00
N GLY A 54 2.90 6.16 -0.65
CA GLY A 54 2.06 6.70 -1.72
C GLY A 54 0.95 7.52 -1.08
N GLU A 55 1.05 8.84 -1.24
CA GLU A 55 -0.10 9.73 -1.13
C GLU A 55 -1.23 9.14 -1.97
N TRP A 56 -2.28 8.72 -1.28
CA TRP A 56 -3.54 8.43 -1.94
C TRP A 56 -3.94 9.68 -2.70
N VAL A 57 -4.29 9.49 -3.97
CA VAL A 57 -4.81 10.47 -4.95
C VAL A 57 -6.18 10.99 -4.49
N SER A 58 -6.28 11.46 -3.25
CA SER A 58 -7.53 11.90 -2.64
C SER A 58 -7.21 12.95 -1.60
N ARG A 59 -6.75 14.11 -2.07
CA ARG A 59 -7.15 15.37 -1.46
C ARG A 59 -8.19 16.02 -2.37
N PRO A 60 -9.46 15.58 -2.38
CA PRO A 60 -10.53 16.42 -2.88
C PRO A 60 -10.89 17.42 -1.78
N ASP A 61 -9.98 18.29 -1.39
CA ASP A 61 -10.21 19.33 -0.37
C ASP A 61 -9.20 20.48 -0.58
N VAL A 62 -9.27 21.09 -1.76
CA VAL A 62 -8.95 22.50 -2.07
C VAL A 62 -9.63 22.73 -3.42
N SER A 63 -10.85 23.27 -3.52
CA SER A 63 -11.09 24.70 -3.45
C SER A 63 -12.60 24.99 -3.44
N ASP A 64 -13.23 25.02 -2.27
CA ASP A 64 -14.54 25.68 -2.06
C ASP A 64 -14.42 26.72 -0.93
N GLU A 65 -13.25 27.35 -0.78
CA GLU A 65 -13.01 28.51 0.11
C GLU A 65 -12.74 29.79 -0.70
N GLU A 66 -13.43 29.97 -1.82
CA GLU A 66 -13.60 31.30 -2.45
C GLU A 66 -15.07 31.73 -2.33
N GLU A 67 -15.66 31.53 -1.15
CA GLU A 67 -16.81 32.34 -0.74
C GLU A 67 -16.28 33.47 0.16
N ASN A 68 -16.38 34.69 -0.37
CA ASN A 68 -16.84 35.85 0.39
C ASN A 68 -15.86 36.48 1.40
N ASP A 69 -14.91 37.29 0.92
CA ASP A 69 -14.43 38.46 1.69
C ASP A 69 -13.59 39.43 0.85
N SER A 70 -14.25 40.31 0.08
CA SER A 70 -13.83 41.71 -0.15
C SER A 70 -14.86 42.48 -0.99
N GLU A 71 -16.10 42.50 -0.52
CA GLU A 71 -16.82 43.78 -0.46
C GLU A 71 -16.23 44.58 0.72
N GLU A 72 -16.15 45.92 0.60
CA GLU A 72 -15.44 46.88 1.47
C GLU A 72 -13.92 47.00 1.19
N SER A 73 -13.35 48.14 0.80
CA SER A 73 -13.75 49.53 0.98
C SER A 73 -12.87 50.46 0.12
N HIS A 74 -13.51 51.51 -0.41
CA HIS A 74 -12.98 52.82 -0.80
C HIS A 74 -11.94 52.98 -1.92
#